data_AF-B7BHE4-F1
#
_entry.id   AF-B7BHE4-F1
#
_cell.length_a   1.000
_cell.length_b   1.000
_cell.length_c   1.000
_cell.angle_alpha   90.00
_cell.angle_beta   90.00
_cell.angle_gamma   90.00
#
_symmetry.space_group_name_H-M   'P 1'
#
loop_
_entity.id
_entity.type
_entity.pdbx_description
1 polymer ?
#
loop_
_entity_poly.entity_id
_entity_poly.type
_entity_poly.pdbx_seq_one_letter_code
_entity_poly.pdbx_strand_id
1 'polypeptide(L)'
;SIMERGGGIVNTMNATRSTSYDDLFGDAYDRLDTMMDMGVTTVEGKSGYGLDLATELIQLRVMKELNMTIRWMWYPPSWGLMPFLLNLPGVRMRMSTT
;
A
#
# COMPACT_ATOMS: atom_id res chain seq x y z
N SER A 1 26.55 -6.91 -16.42
CA SER A 1 25.78 -5.85 -15.72
C SER A 1 24.94 -6.45 -14.58
N ILE A 2 24.57 -5.69 -13.53
CA ILE A 2 23.60 -6.15 -12.50
C ILE A 2 22.31 -6.68 -13.14
N MET A 3 21.90 -6.11 -14.29
CA MET A 3 20.80 -6.60 -15.13
C MET A 3 20.97 -8.03 -15.64
N GLU A 4 22.16 -8.42 -16.09
CA GLU A 4 22.42 -9.74 -16.67
C GLU A 4 22.49 -10.86 -15.61
N ARG A 5 22.64 -10.48 -14.33
CA ARG A 5 22.66 -11.41 -13.19
C ARG A 5 21.28 -11.54 -12.52
N GLY A 6 20.21 -11.12 -13.20
CA GLY A 6 18.85 -11.14 -12.66
C GLY A 6 18.60 -10.09 -11.57
N GLY A 7 19.44 -9.05 -11.48
CA GLY A 7 19.24 -7.92 -10.58
C GLY A 7 18.70 -6.68 -11.29
N GLY A 8 18.21 -5.71 -10.53
CA GLY A 8 17.72 -4.42 -11.06
C GLY A 8 16.21 -4.36 -11.29
N ILE A 9 15.72 -3.22 -11.79
CA ILE A 9 14.28 -2.91 -11.88
C ILE A 9 13.47 -3.95 -12.66
N VAL A 10 14.10 -4.60 -13.65
CA VAL A 10 13.48 -5.66 -14.46
C VAL A 10 13.07 -6.87 -13.60
N ASN A 11 13.86 -7.23 -12.59
CA ASN A 11 13.53 -8.34 -11.70
C ASN A 11 12.35 -8.00 -10.78
N THR A 12 12.32 -6.77 -10.25
CA THR A 12 11.19 -6.25 -9.46
C THR A 12 9.92 -6.13 -10.30
N MET A 13 10.04 -5.72 -11.57
CA MET A 13 8.92 -5.65 -12.51
C MET A 13 8.34 -7.03 -12.81
N ASN A 14 9.20 -8.03 -13.09
CA ASN A 14 8.74 -9.39 -13.36
C ASN A 14 8.09 -10.04 -12.12
N ALA A 15 8.64 -9.79 -10.93
CA ALA A 15 8.03 -10.21 -9.68
C ALA A 15 6.64 -9.57 -9.52
N THR A 16 6.53 -8.25 -9.69
CA THR A 16 5.28 -7.50 -9.55
C THR A 16 4.20 -7.95 -10.54
N ARG A 17 4.57 -8.29 -11.78
CA ARG A 17 3.65 -8.85 -12.79
C ARG A 17 3.11 -10.22 -12.43
N SER A 18 3.85 -10.98 -11.65
CA SER A 18 3.50 -12.36 -11.27
C SER A 18 2.72 -12.42 -9.96
N THR A 19 2.66 -11.31 -9.22
CA THR A 19 2.01 -11.23 -7.92
C THR A 19 0.50 -11.02 -8.08
N SER A 20 -0.29 -11.76 -7.30
CA SER A 20 -1.74 -11.60 -7.29
C SER A 20 -2.17 -10.28 -6.62
N TYR A 21 -3.44 -9.89 -6.79
CA TYR A 21 -4.01 -8.75 -6.08
C TYR A 21 -3.92 -8.92 -4.55
N ASP A 22 -4.27 -10.11 -4.04
CA ASP A 22 -4.30 -10.38 -2.61
C ASP A 22 -2.90 -10.34 -2.00
N ASP A 23 -1.92 -10.91 -2.70
CA ASP A 23 -0.52 -10.84 -2.28
C ASP A 23 -0.04 -9.39 -2.29
N LEU A 24 -0.27 -8.61 -3.36
CA LEU A 24 0.08 -7.19 -3.42
C LEU A 24 -0.57 -6.37 -2.31
N PHE A 25 -1.82 -6.68 -1.98
CA PHE A 25 -2.56 -6.00 -0.92
C PHE A 25 -1.97 -6.33 0.46
N GLY A 26 -1.78 -7.61 0.78
CA GLY A 26 -1.22 -8.04 2.06
C GLY A 26 0.18 -7.47 2.29
N ASP A 27 1.04 -7.60 1.29
CA ASP A 27 2.41 -7.06 1.32
C ASP A 27 2.44 -5.55 1.57
N ALA A 28 1.54 -4.80 0.95
CA ALA A 28 1.47 -3.35 1.11
C ALA A 28 0.80 -2.97 2.44
N TYR A 29 -0.18 -3.75 2.91
CA TYR A 29 -0.81 -3.58 4.20
C TYR A 29 0.20 -3.70 5.34
N ASP A 30 0.98 -4.78 5.39
CA ASP A 30 1.97 -5.03 6.45
C ASP A 30 3.02 -3.93 6.53
N ARG A 31 3.45 -3.41 5.37
CA ARG A 31 4.38 -2.28 5.28
C ARG A 31 3.75 -1.00 5.83
N LEU A 32 2.49 -0.72 5.50
CA LEU A 32 1.78 0.46 5.99
C LEU A 32 1.49 0.36 7.50
N ASP A 33 1.21 -0.84 8.01
CA ASP A 33 1.05 -1.11 9.44
C ASP A 33 2.34 -0.84 10.22
N THR A 34 3.47 -1.33 9.71
CA THR A 34 4.79 -1.01 10.28
C THR A 34 5.07 0.49 10.24
N MET A 35 4.70 1.18 9.14
CA MET A 35 4.83 2.64 9.04
C MET A 35 3.95 3.38 10.06
N MET A 36 2.76 2.86 10.35
CA MET A 36 1.87 3.38 11.39
C MET A 36 2.51 3.31 12.77
N ASP A 37 3.11 2.18 13.11
CA ASP A 37 3.82 2.00 14.38
C ASP A 37 5.01 2.97 14.53
N MET A 38 5.60 3.39 13.41
CA MET A 38 6.66 4.41 13.38
C MET A 38 6.14 5.86 13.40
N GLY A 39 4.82 6.07 13.48
CA GLY A 39 4.19 7.39 13.50
C GLY A 39 4.11 8.09 12.14
N VAL A 40 4.26 7.35 11.03
CA VAL A 40 4.09 7.89 9.68
C VAL A 40 2.60 8.19 9.46
N THR A 41 2.27 9.45 9.15
CA THR A 41 0.88 9.89 8.99
C THR A 41 0.46 10.06 7.53
N THR A 42 1.41 10.03 6.59
CA THR A 42 1.13 10.19 5.15
C THR A 42 2.13 9.40 4.33
N VAL A 43 1.64 8.65 3.34
CA VAL A 43 2.45 7.86 2.42
C VAL A 43 2.07 8.20 0.98
N GLU A 44 3.06 8.30 0.10
CA GLU A 44 2.83 8.41 -1.34
C GLU A 44 3.02 7.04 -2.00
N GLY A 45 1.96 6.49 -2.59
CA GLY A 45 2.01 5.27 -3.39
C GLY A 45 2.14 5.60 -4.87
N LYS A 46 3.08 4.94 -5.55
CA LYS A 46 3.34 5.08 -6.98
C LYS A 46 3.05 3.78 -7.71
N SER A 47 2.43 3.90 -8.88
CA SER A 47 2.33 2.81 -9.86
C SER A 47 3.44 2.91 -10.92
N GLY A 48 3.56 1.96 -11.84
CA GLY A 48 4.61 1.93 -12.88
C GLY A 48 5.48 0.68 -12.90
N TYR A 49 5.26 -0.27 -11.98
CA TYR A 49 6.02 -1.52 -11.92
C TYR A 49 5.46 -2.63 -12.81
N GLY A 50 4.29 -2.42 -13.42
CA GLY A 50 3.67 -3.38 -14.34
C GLY A 50 4.13 -3.21 -15.78
N LEU A 51 4.31 -1.97 -16.24
CA LEU A 51 4.56 -1.63 -17.65
C LEU A 51 3.51 -2.26 -18.62
N ASP A 52 2.34 -2.62 -18.11
CA ASP A 52 1.18 -3.11 -18.85
C ASP A 52 -0.11 -2.66 -18.13
N LEU A 53 -1.18 -2.42 -18.88
CA LEU A 53 -2.39 -1.80 -18.34
C LEU A 53 -3.05 -2.62 -17.23
N ALA A 54 -3.03 -3.96 -17.33
CA ALA A 54 -3.72 -4.81 -16.36
C ALA A 54 -3.02 -4.74 -14.99
N THR A 55 -1.70 -4.84 -14.98
CA THR A 55 -0.90 -4.75 -13.75
C THR A 55 -0.96 -3.36 -13.12
N GLU A 56 -0.95 -2.29 -13.94
CA GLU A 56 -1.13 -0.92 -13.45
C GLU A 56 -2.50 -0.72 -12.77
N LEU A 57 -3.58 -1.24 -13.36
CA LEU A 57 -4.92 -1.19 -12.77
C LEU A 57 -5.02 -1.95 -11.44
N ILE A 58 -4.32 -3.07 -11.31
CA ILE A 58 -4.26 -3.84 -10.06
C ILE A 58 -3.57 -3.00 -8.97
N GLN A 59 -2.41 -2.38 -9.28
CA GLN A 59 -1.70 -1.52 -8.33
C GLN A 59 -2.57 -0.35 -7.88
N LEU A 60 -3.25 0.34 -8.80
CA LEU A 60 -4.16 1.44 -8.46
C LEU A 60 -5.34 0.96 -7.62
N ARG A 61 -5.90 -0.22 -7.89
CA ARG A 61 -6.98 -0.82 -7.09
C ARG A 61 -6.52 -1.16 -5.68
N VAL A 62 -5.33 -1.75 -5.52
CA VAL A 62 -4.73 -2.06 -4.22
C VAL A 62 -4.56 -0.77 -3.40
N MET A 63 -3.95 0.26 -3.99
CA MET A 63 -3.76 1.56 -3.31
C MET A 63 -5.10 2.17 -2.87
N LYS A 64 -6.12 2.11 -3.74
CA LYS A 64 -7.46 2.60 -3.43
C LYS A 64 -8.06 1.85 -2.23
N GLU A 65 -7.97 0.53 -2.23
CA GLU A 65 -8.50 -0.30 -1.14
C GLU A 65 -7.77 -0.01 0.17
N LEU A 66 -6.43 -0.01 0.18
CA LEU A 66 -5.63 0.29 1.36
C LEU A 66 -5.99 1.65 2.00
N ASN A 67 -6.17 2.68 1.17
CA ASN A 67 -6.55 4.01 1.66
C ASN A 67 -7.95 4.02 2.30
N MET A 68 -8.84 3.12 1.91
CA MET A 68 -10.14 2.95 2.55
C MET A 68 -10.03 2.09 3.81
N THR A 69 -9.27 0.99 3.79
CA THR A 69 -9.12 0.05 4.90
C THR A 69 -8.39 0.65 6.09
N ILE A 70 -7.24 1.29 5.86
CA ILE A 70 -6.36 1.82 6.92
C ILE A 70 -7.02 2.96 7.70
N ARG A 71 -8.01 3.64 7.09
CA ARG A 71 -8.77 4.69 7.77
C ARG A 71 -9.60 4.18 8.95
N TRP A 72 -9.90 2.88 9.02
CA TRP A 72 -10.79 2.30 10.03
C TRP A 72 -10.07 1.48 11.10
N MET A 73 -8.77 1.18 10.92
CA MET A 73 -7.96 0.40 11.87
C MET A 73 -7.52 1.24 13.09
N TRP A 74 -8.38 2.14 13.56
CA TRP A 74 -8.27 2.81 14.86
C TRP A 74 -9.56 2.55 15.67
N TYR A 75 -10.12 1.34 15.57
CA TYR A 75 -11.17 0.91 16.49
C TYR A 75 -10.55 0.00 17.54
N PRO A 76 -10.42 0.44 18.81
CA PRO A 76 -9.88 -0.41 19.85
C PRO A 76 -10.81 -1.62 20.05
N PRO A 77 -10.29 -2.86 20.08
CA PRO A 77 -11.13 -3.99 20.42
C PRO A 77 -11.48 -3.90 21.90
N SER A 78 -12.78 -3.81 22.19
CA SER A 78 -13.43 -4.12 23.47
C SER A 78 -13.47 -3.09 24.61
N TRP A 79 -13.50 -1.77 24.39
CA TRP A 79 -14.02 -0.87 25.45
C TRP A 79 -14.94 0.20 24.88
N GLY A 80 -16.22 0.03 25.15
CA GLY A 80 -17.25 1.01 24.82
C GLY A 80 -17.01 2.31 25.57
N LEU A 81 -16.92 3.40 24.81
CA LEU A 81 -17.14 4.82 25.11
C LEU A 81 -16.03 5.67 24.47
N MET A 82 -16.39 6.37 23.38
CA MET A 82 -16.34 7.83 23.26
C MET A 82 -16.45 8.26 21.77
N PRO A 83 -17.52 8.98 21.36
CA PRO A 83 -17.55 9.72 20.11
C PRO A 83 -16.88 11.09 20.35
N PHE A 84 -15.55 11.15 20.42
CA PHE A 84 -14.85 12.43 20.57
C PHE A 84 -13.48 12.50 19.88
N LEU A 85 -13.27 11.78 18.78
CA LEU A 85 -12.02 11.87 18.01
C LEU A 85 -12.30 11.95 16.51
N LEU A 86 -12.95 13.02 16.08
CA LEU A 86 -13.15 13.32 14.65
C LEU A 86 -11.87 13.87 13.97
N ASN A 87 -10.72 13.87 14.66
CA ASN A 87 -9.52 14.58 14.20
C ASN A 87 -8.20 13.91 14.62
N LEU A 88 -8.14 12.57 14.62
CA LEU A 88 -6.88 11.85 14.78
C LEU A 88 -6.18 11.66 13.42
N PRO A 89 -4.84 11.68 13.37
CA PRO A 89 -4.08 11.51 12.16
C PRO A 89 -4.11 10.04 11.72
N GLY A 90 -5.17 9.63 11.02
CA GLY A 90 -5.14 8.41 10.24
C GLY A 90 -4.13 8.53 9.10
N VAL A 91 -3.48 7.43 8.72
CA VAL A 91 -2.54 7.45 7.59
C VAL A 91 -3.28 7.79 6.32
N ARG A 92 -2.85 8.88 5.67
CA ARG A 92 -3.38 9.31 4.39
C ARG A 92 -2.49 8.81 3.27
N MET A 93 -3.06 8.06 2.33
CA MET A 93 -2.32 7.66 1.13
C MET A 93 -2.58 8.67 0.00
N ARG A 94 -1.51 9.19 -0.62
CA ARG A 94 -1.59 9.97 -1.87
C ARG A 94 -1.13 9.08 -3.02
N MET A 95 -1.93 9.01 -4.08
CA MET A 95 -1.68 8.13 -5.23
C MET A 95 -1.14 8.95 -6.40
N SER A 96 -0.13 8.43 -7.08
CA SER A 96 0.39 8.97 -8.35
C SER A 96 0.76 7.84 -9.32
N THR A 97 0.66 8.14 -10.62
CA THR A 97 1.16 7.29 -11.72
C THR A 97 2.52 7.81 -12.15
N THR A 98 3.49 6.90 -12.37
CA THR A 98 4.82 7.27 -12.89
C THR A 98 4.77 7.48 -14.40
#